data_AF-A0A3B9DSG2-F1
#
_entry.id   AF-A0A3B9DSG2-F1
#
_cell.length_a   1.000
_cell.length_b   1.000
_cell.length_c   1.000
_cell.angle_alpha   90.00
_cell.angle_beta   90.00
_cell.angle_gamma   90.00
#
_symmetry.space_group_name_H-M   'P 1'
#
loop_
_entity.id
_entity.type
_entity.pdbx_description
1 polymer ?
#
loop_
_entity_poly.entity_id
_entity_poly.type
_entity_poly.pdbx_seq_one_letter_code
_entity_poly.pdbx_strand_id
1 'polypeptide(L)' 'MAIIRDMIPAFELFQPTSAEDAIDRLIEYGDEGWVLAGGMDSFDWWKE' A
#
# COMPACT_ATOMS: atom_id res chain seq x y z
N MET A 1 13.32 -20.90 15.33
CA MET A 1 13.08 -19.47 15.63
C MET A 1 12.41 -18.88 14.41
N ALA A 2 11.14 -18.46 14.50
CA ALA A 2 10.55 -17.70 13.41
C ALA A 2 11.20 -16.31 13.41
N ILE A 3 11.70 -15.86 12.26
CA ILE A 3 12.13 -14.46 12.11
C ILE A 3 10.83 -13.66 12.03
N ILE A 4 10.48 -12.94 13.09
CA ILE A 4 9.36 -12.00 13.05
C ILE A 4 9.84 -10.79 12.26
N ARG A 5 9.37 -10.65 11.01
CA ARG A 5 9.46 -9.41 10.23
C ARG A 5 8.14 -8.67 10.46
N ASP A 6 8.02 -7.96 11.58
CA ASP A 6 6.83 -7.15 11.86
C ASP A 6 7.13 -5.67 11.62
N MET A 7 7.70 -5.38 10.46
CA MET A 7 8.09 -4.04 10.05
C MET A 7 7.69 -3.84 8.60
N ILE A 8 6.94 -2.78 8.34
CA ILE A 8 6.58 -2.34 6.99
C ILE A 8 7.56 -1.23 6.59
N PRO A 9 8.12 -1.23 5.37
CA PRO A 9 8.92 -0.11 4.86
C PRO A 9 8.16 1.20 4.94
N ALA A 10 8.87 2.33 5.08
CA ALA A 10 8.21 3.63 5.02
C ALA A 10 7.58 3.85 3.63
N PHE A 11 6.36 4.34 3.61
CA PHE A 11 5.64 4.70 2.38
C PHE A 11 4.82 5.97 2.60
N GLU A 12 4.44 6.61 1.50
CA GLU A 12 3.50 7.73 1.52
C GLU A 12 2.06 7.21 1.40
N LEU A 13 1.18 7.67 2.30
CA LEU A 13 -0.22 7.27 2.31
C LEU A 13 -1.09 8.40 1.75
N PHE A 14 -1.62 8.17 0.56
CA PHE A 14 -2.65 9.02 -0.03
C PHE A 14 -4.04 8.56 0.43
N GLN A 15 -4.86 9.49 0.91
CA GLN A 15 -6.25 9.25 1.31
C GLN A 15 -7.20 10.09 0.44
N PRO A 16 -7.38 9.70 -0.85
CA PRO A 16 -8.28 10.38 -1.76
C PRO A 16 -9.74 10.30 -1.27
N THR A 17 -10.52 11.33 -1.60
CA THR A 17 -11.93 11.44 -1.20
C THR A 17 -12.90 10.84 -2.22
N SER A 18 -12.39 10.41 -3.38
CA SER A 18 -13.15 9.76 -4.44
C SER A 18 -12.37 8.60 -5.07
N ALA A 19 -13.07 7.73 -5.79
CA ALA A 19 -12.44 6.63 -6.50
C ALA A 19 -11.64 7.13 -7.71
N GLU A 20 -12.14 8.16 -8.39
CA GLU A 20 -11.49 8.82 -9.52
C GLU A 20 -10.13 9.40 -9.10
N ASP A 21 -10.08 10.13 -7.98
CA ASP A 21 -8.82 10.68 -7.47
C ASP A 21 -7.81 9.57 -7.13
N ALA A 22 -8.28 8.42 -6.63
CA ALA A 22 -7.43 7.28 -6.33
C ALA A 22 -6.83 6.67 -7.62
N ILE A 23 -7.64 6.52 -8.66
CA ILE A 23 -7.21 6.01 -9.96
C ILE A 23 -6.17 6.95 -10.58
N ASP A 24 -6.38 8.27 -10.51
CA ASP A 24 -5.42 9.25 -11.02
C ASP A 24 -4.07 9.15 -10.32
N ARG A 25 -4.03 8.92 -8.99
CA ARG A 25 -2.77 8.69 -8.26
C ARG A 25 -2.08 7.38 -8.70
N LEU A 26 -2.83 6.31 -8.90
CA LEU A 26 -2.26 5.04 -9.36
C LEU A 26 -1.63 5.17 -10.75
N ILE A 27 -2.25 5.93 -11.63
CA ILE A 27 -1.69 6.23 -12.96
C ILE A 27 -0.41 7.07 -12.83
N GLU A 28 -0.40 8.05 -11.91
CA GLU A 28 0.75 8.93 -11.67
C GLU A 28 1.97 8.17 -11.14
N TYR A 29 1.79 7.27 -10.16
CA TYR A 29 2.87 6.51 -9.53
C TYR A 29 3.22 5.20 -10.25
N GLY A 30 2.34 4.70 -11.13
CA GLY A 30 2.59 3.50 -11.93
C GLY A 30 3.02 2.31 -11.07
N ASP A 31 4.17 1.73 -11.39
CA ASP A 31 4.74 0.56 -10.72
C ASP A 31 5.15 0.81 -9.25
N GLU A 32 5.30 2.07 -8.84
CA GLU A 32 5.58 2.46 -7.45
C GLU A 32 4.30 2.66 -6.63
N GLY A 33 3.13 2.64 -7.26
CA GLY A 33 1.82 2.81 -6.62
C GLY A 33 1.17 1.48 -6.23
N TRP A 34 0.45 1.48 -5.10
CA TRP A 34 -0.32 0.31 -4.64
C TRP A 34 -1.70 0.71 -4.12
N VAL A 35 -2.72 -0.11 -4.39
CA VAL A 35 -4.08 0.08 -3.84
C VAL A 35 -4.21 -0.59 -2.48
N LEU A 36 -4.48 0.20 -1.44
CA LEU A 36 -4.77 -0.32 -0.11
C LEU A 36 -6.28 -0.28 0.18
N ALA A 37 -6.89 -1.45 0.38
CA ALA A 37 -8.28 -1.58 0.84
C ALA A 37 -8.31 -1.82 2.36
N GLY A 38 -8.88 -2.94 2.83
CA GLY A 38 -8.91 -3.30 4.25
C GLY A 38 -7.57 -3.77 4.83
N GLY A 39 -6.54 -3.98 4.01
CA GLY A 39 -5.16 -4.24 4.43
C GLY A 39 -4.85 -5.64 4.95
N MET A 40 -5.82 -6.55 5.05
CA MET A 40 -5.60 -7.90 5.60
C MET A 40 -4.47 -8.66 4.89
N ASP A 41 -4.50 -8.71 3.55
CA ASP A 41 -3.46 -9.39 2.77
C ASP A 41 -2.25 -8.48 2.53
N SER A 42 -2.48 -7.19 2.24
CA SER A 42 -1.41 -6.25 1.87
C SER A 42 -0.39 -6.05 3.00
N PHE A 43 -0.84 -5.99 4.26
CA PHE A 43 0.07 -5.81 5.39
C PHE A 43 0.92 -7.04 5.67
N ASP A 44 0.47 -8.24 5.26
CA ASP A 44 1.31 -9.44 5.32
C ASP A 44 2.37 -9.38 4.23
N TRP A 45 1.98 -9.09 2.98
CA TRP A 45 2.89 -9.00 1.84
C TRP A 45 3.98 -7.93 2.01
N TRP A 46 3.66 -6.78 2.59
CA TRP A 46 4.64 -5.69 2.76
C TRP A 46 5.67 -5.92 3.88
N LYS A 47 5.44 -6.93 4.73
CA LYS A 47 6.35 -7.31 5.82
C LYS A 47 7.36 -8.37 5.39
N GLU A 48 7.12 -9.04 4.27
CA GLU A 48 8.03 -10.03 3.69
C GLU A 48 9.31 -9.38 3.12
#